data_AF-A0A0F9J4C1-F1
#
_entry.id   AF-A0A0F9J4C1-F1
#
_cell.length_a   1.000
_cell.length_b   1.000
_cell.length_c   1.000
_cell.angle_alpha   90.00
_cell.angle_beta   90.00
_cell.angle_gamma   90.00
#
_symmetry.space_group_name_H-M   'P 1'
#
loop_
_entity.id
_entity.type
_entity.pdbx_description
1 polymer ?
#
loop_
_entity_poly.entity_id
_entity_poly.type
_entity_poly.pdbx_seq_one_letter_code
_entity_poly.pdbx_strand_id
1 'polypeptide(L)'
;MARYTSKIKDLAISAAHRHGVPVSVLLGTWKVESGFDPQALGDLNKDGAPYSFGLGQLHVKGAGHGFHPRKLLLPEFNANLSAQYLASCYAAFADNDRLAVSAYNQGIAGAKERGEKINKAYVDSVFAAAQEFTELDAKDAAKPEPRTYTVKGADNLWKIASKFYGDGRQWEIIYAANKETIGPDPDLIQPGQVLTIP
;
A
#
# COMPACT_ATOMS: atom_id res chain seq x y z
N MET A 1 15.82 16.05 -6.07
CA MET A 1 15.21 15.86 -4.73
C MET A 1 14.31 17.08 -4.49
N ALA A 2 13.00 17.03 -4.33
CA ALA A 2 12.16 15.97 -3.75
C ALA A 2 10.73 15.99 -4.37
N ARG A 3 10.42 14.99 -5.19
CA ARG A 3 9.03 14.59 -5.49
C ARG A 3 8.51 13.54 -4.50
N TYR A 4 9.43 12.95 -3.74
CA TYR A 4 9.09 12.14 -2.57
C TYR A 4 8.74 13.04 -1.39
N THR A 5 7.46 13.08 -1.02
CA THR A 5 6.91 13.89 0.08
C THR A 5 6.31 12.98 1.15
N SER A 6 5.99 13.52 2.33
CA SER A 6 5.24 12.78 3.35
C SER A 6 3.93 12.24 2.81
N LYS A 7 3.21 13.01 1.99
CA LYS A 7 1.98 12.55 1.34
C LYS A 7 2.21 11.31 0.46
N ILE A 8 3.28 11.30 -0.35
CA ILE A 8 3.60 10.12 -1.19
C ILE A 8 3.95 8.91 -0.33
N LYS A 9 4.73 9.13 0.74
CA LYS A 9 5.06 8.08 1.71
C LYS A 9 3.80 7.48 2.34
N ASP A 10 2.89 8.32 2.83
CA ASP A 10 1.65 7.87 3.50
C ASP A 10 0.73 7.12 2.53
N LEU A 11 0.65 7.57 1.27
CA LEU A 11 -0.05 6.86 0.20
C LEU A 11 0.53 5.46 -0.05
N ALA A 12 1.86 5.35 -0.12
CA ALA A 12 2.54 4.07 -0.34
C ALA A 12 2.29 3.10 0.80
N ILE A 13 2.46 3.54 2.06
CA ILE A 13 2.22 2.72 3.26
C ILE A 13 0.78 2.21 3.26
N SER A 14 -0.20 3.12 3.13
CA SER A 14 -1.62 2.77 3.16
C SER A 14 -2.01 1.80 2.03
N ALA A 15 -1.53 2.03 0.81
CA ALA A 15 -1.83 1.18 -0.34
C ALA A 15 -1.15 -0.18 -0.24
N ALA A 16 0.12 -0.22 0.16
CA ALA A 16 0.90 -1.43 0.32
C ALA A 16 0.28 -2.36 1.38
N HIS A 17 -0.08 -1.82 2.55
CA HIS A 17 -0.73 -2.58 3.62
C HIS A 17 -2.07 -3.15 3.20
N ARG A 18 -2.88 -2.35 2.51
CA ARG A 18 -4.20 -2.78 2.03
C ARG A 18 -4.12 -4.01 1.11
N HIS A 19 -3.06 -4.12 0.32
CA HIS A 19 -2.90 -5.17 -0.68
C HIS A 19 -1.82 -6.20 -0.32
N GLY A 20 -1.22 -6.10 0.87
CA GLY A 20 -0.23 -7.06 1.37
C GLY A 20 1.07 -7.12 0.55
N VAL A 21 1.54 -5.98 0.02
CA VAL A 21 2.82 -5.89 -0.71
C VAL A 21 3.87 -5.12 0.11
N PRO A 22 5.18 -5.36 -0.09
CA PRO A 22 6.21 -4.58 0.58
C PRO A 22 6.12 -3.09 0.21
N VAL A 23 6.13 -2.22 1.23
CA VAL A 23 6.13 -0.75 1.05
C VAL A 23 7.38 -0.34 0.27
N SER A 24 8.53 -0.95 0.56
CA SER A 24 9.79 -0.62 -0.11
C SER A 24 9.76 -0.91 -1.61
N VAL A 25 9.21 -2.06 -2.02
CA VAL A 25 9.11 -2.46 -3.43
C VAL A 25 8.12 -1.57 -4.18
N LEU A 26 6.99 -1.21 -3.54
CA LEU A 26 6.04 -0.27 -4.13
C LEU A 26 6.66 1.12 -4.35
N LEU A 27 7.38 1.66 -3.36
CA LEU A 27 8.09 2.94 -3.49
C LEU A 27 9.23 2.86 -4.51
N GLY A 28 9.99 1.75 -4.53
CA GLY A 28 11.01 1.50 -5.54
C GLY A 28 10.43 1.50 -6.95
N THR A 29 9.26 0.89 -7.13
CA THR A 29 8.48 0.89 -8.37
C THR A 29 8.10 2.32 -8.76
N TRP A 30 7.47 3.09 -7.87
CA TRP A 30 7.06 4.47 -8.19
C TRP A 30 8.25 5.41 -8.46
N LYS A 31 9.40 5.16 -7.83
CA LYS A 31 10.64 5.90 -8.12
C LYS A 31 11.09 5.66 -9.55
N VAL A 32 11.06 4.41 -10.02
CA VAL A 32 11.44 4.04 -11.39
C VAL A 32 10.40 4.49 -12.41
N GLU A 33 9.11 4.32 -12.11
CA GLU A 33 8.02 4.60 -13.04
C GLU A 33 7.79 6.11 -13.26
N SER A 34 7.80 6.91 -12.20
CA SER A 34 7.39 8.33 -12.28
C SER A 34 8.34 9.29 -11.58
N GLY A 35 9.37 8.78 -10.90
CA GLY A 35 10.15 9.60 -9.98
C GLY A 35 9.28 10.23 -8.89
N PHE A 36 8.23 9.52 -8.45
CA PHE A 36 7.21 9.99 -7.49
C PHE A 36 6.31 11.14 -7.97
N ASP A 37 6.15 11.33 -9.28
CA ASP A 37 5.25 12.34 -9.82
C ASP A 37 3.83 11.78 -10.00
N PRO A 38 2.86 12.22 -9.19
CA PRO A 38 1.49 11.73 -9.32
C PRO A 38 0.79 12.20 -10.59
N GLN A 39 1.35 13.19 -11.30
CA GLN A 39 0.83 13.69 -12.56
C GLN A 39 1.66 13.22 -13.77
N ALA A 40 2.59 12.29 -13.58
CA ALA A 40 3.41 11.78 -14.67
C ALA A 40 2.54 11.20 -15.81
N LEU A 41 2.91 11.60 -17.02
CA LEU A 41 2.38 11.07 -18.27
C LEU A 41 3.51 10.25 -18.90
N GLY A 42 3.25 8.99 -19.21
CA GLY A 42 4.25 8.16 -19.88
C GLY A 42 4.21 8.34 -21.40
N ASP A 43 4.68 7.30 -22.08
CA ASP A 43 4.84 7.31 -23.54
C ASP A 43 3.55 7.68 -24.27
N LEU A 44 3.74 8.32 -25.42
CA LEU A 44 2.67 8.72 -26.31
C LEU A 44 2.32 7.59 -27.29
N ASN A 45 1.04 7.42 -27.56
CA ASN A 45 0.57 6.53 -28.60
C ASN A 45 0.76 7.19 -29.99
N LYS A 46 0.38 6.47 -31.05
CA LYS A 46 0.43 6.94 -32.44
C LYS A 46 -0.34 8.26 -32.70
N ASP A 47 -1.32 8.57 -31.84
CA ASP A 47 -2.17 9.75 -31.94
C ASP A 47 -1.64 10.90 -31.05
N GLY A 48 -0.45 10.75 -30.45
CA GLY A 48 0.18 11.75 -29.58
C GLY A 48 -0.41 11.82 -28.17
N ALA A 49 -1.27 10.88 -27.77
CA ALA A 49 -1.88 10.85 -26.45
C ALA A 49 -1.12 9.91 -25.49
N PRO A 50 -0.90 10.31 -24.23
CA PRO A 50 -0.29 9.44 -23.23
C PRO A 50 -1.17 8.22 -22.96
N TYR A 51 -0.55 7.07 -22.68
CA TYR A 51 -1.29 5.83 -22.41
C TYR A 51 -0.96 5.17 -21.07
N SER A 52 -0.09 5.77 -20.26
CA SER A 52 0.20 5.43 -18.86
C SER A 52 0.22 6.70 -18.00
N PHE A 53 -0.20 6.56 -16.74
CA PHE A 53 -0.53 7.70 -15.90
C PHE A 53 -0.11 7.52 -14.44
N GLY A 54 0.32 8.63 -13.82
CA GLY A 54 0.51 8.81 -12.40
C GLY A 54 1.70 8.05 -11.79
N LEU A 55 1.64 7.87 -10.47
CA LEU A 55 2.72 7.32 -9.65
C LEU A 55 3.25 5.98 -10.15
N GLY A 56 2.34 5.06 -10.44
CA GLY A 56 2.64 3.71 -10.90
C GLY A 56 2.63 3.52 -12.41
N GLN A 57 2.57 4.60 -13.20
CA GLN A 57 2.49 4.56 -14.68
C GLN A 57 1.49 3.52 -15.21
N LEU A 58 0.25 3.59 -14.72
CA LEU A 58 -0.75 2.57 -15.02
C LEU A 58 -1.24 2.68 -16.46
N HIS A 59 -0.91 1.68 -17.28
CA HIS A 59 -1.27 1.66 -18.69
C HIS A 59 -2.77 1.38 -18.89
N VAL A 60 -3.45 2.19 -19.71
CA VAL A 60 -4.90 2.02 -20.06
C VAL A 60 -5.27 0.71 -20.78
N LYS A 61 -4.28 -0.04 -21.28
CA LYS A 61 -4.47 -1.39 -21.84
C LYS A 61 -4.03 -2.51 -20.88
N GLY A 62 -3.52 -2.15 -19.70
CA GLY A 62 -3.08 -3.06 -18.66
C GLY A 62 -3.76 -2.73 -17.34
N ALA A 63 -2.97 -2.45 -16.30
CA ALA A 63 -3.47 -2.18 -14.94
C ALA A 63 -4.48 -1.03 -14.85
N GLY A 64 -4.45 -0.06 -15.78
CA GLY A 64 -5.39 1.06 -15.85
C GLY A 64 -6.62 0.80 -16.72
N HIS A 65 -6.80 -0.41 -17.26
CA HIS A 65 -7.91 -0.73 -18.16
C HIS A 65 -9.27 -0.47 -17.51
N GLY A 66 -10.20 0.07 -18.30
CA GLY A 66 -11.55 0.41 -17.84
C GLY A 66 -11.66 1.73 -17.07
N PHE A 67 -10.54 2.42 -16.80
CA PHE A 67 -10.55 3.72 -16.12
C PHE A 67 -10.21 4.88 -17.05
N HIS A 68 -10.92 5.99 -16.87
CA HIS A 68 -10.64 7.22 -17.60
C HIS A 68 -9.28 7.82 -17.18
N PRO A 69 -8.47 8.37 -18.10
CA PRO A 69 -7.15 8.96 -17.80
C PRO A 69 -7.11 9.93 -16.61
N ARG A 70 -8.09 10.85 -16.53
CA ARG A 70 -8.21 11.79 -15.39
C ARG A 70 -8.35 11.09 -14.03
N LYS A 71 -9.00 9.93 -13.97
CA LYS A 71 -9.13 9.14 -12.74
C LYS A 71 -7.79 8.50 -12.36
N LEU A 72 -7.03 8.06 -13.35
CA LEU A 72 -5.69 7.52 -13.16
C LEU A 72 -4.66 8.57 -12.71
N LEU A 73 -4.93 9.86 -12.86
CA LEU A 73 -4.10 10.95 -12.35
C LEU A 73 -4.44 11.38 -10.91
N LEU A 74 -5.48 10.79 -10.29
CA LEU A 74 -5.77 11.02 -8.87
C LEU A 74 -4.77 10.22 -8.03
N PRO A 75 -3.93 10.85 -7.18
CA PRO A 75 -2.83 10.17 -6.48
C PRO A 75 -3.31 8.99 -5.63
N GLU A 76 -4.40 9.17 -4.88
CA GLU A 76 -4.99 8.17 -3.99
C GLU A 76 -5.49 6.95 -4.78
N PHE A 77 -6.15 7.19 -5.92
CA PHE A 77 -6.67 6.13 -6.77
C PHE A 77 -5.53 5.38 -7.48
N ASN A 78 -4.56 6.11 -8.03
CA ASN A 78 -3.40 5.55 -8.71
C ASN A 78 -2.55 4.70 -7.76
N ALA A 79 -2.27 5.22 -6.56
CA ALA A 79 -1.52 4.51 -5.53
C ALA A 79 -2.18 3.18 -5.17
N ASN A 80 -3.49 3.19 -4.89
CA ASN A 80 -4.24 1.99 -4.56
C ASN A 80 -4.24 0.97 -5.71
N LEU A 81 -4.51 1.42 -6.94
CA LEU A 81 -4.57 0.53 -8.10
C LEU A 81 -3.19 -0.03 -8.48
N SER A 82 -2.13 0.76 -8.31
CA SER A 82 -0.74 0.32 -8.48
C SER A 82 -0.36 -0.76 -7.47
N ALA A 83 -0.65 -0.55 -6.18
CA ALA A 83 -0.40 -1.56 -5.15
C ALA A 83 -1.20 -2.85 -5.39
N GLN A 84 -2.48 -2.73 -5.77
CA GLN A 84 -3.32 -3.88 -6.14
C GLN A 84 -2.73 -4.67 -7.32
N TYR A 85 -2.23 -3.96 -8.33
CA TYR A 85 -1.63 -4.60 -9.50
C TYR A 85 -0.30 -5.28 -9.15
N LEU A 86 0.53 -4.66 -8.31
CA LEU A 86 1.73 -5.30 -7.78
C LEU A 86 1.39 -6.56 -6.99
N ALA A 87 0.36 -6.53 -6.14
CA ALA A 87 -0.11 -7.71 -5.42
C ALA A 87 -0.57 -8.82 -6.37
N SER A 88 -1.25 -8.47 -7.46
CA SER A 88 -1.64 -9.41 -8.51
C SER A 88 -0.43 -10.03 -9.21
N CYS A 89 0.66 -9.26 -9.39
CA CYS A 89 1.91 -9.77 -9.92
C CYS A 89 2.57 -10.76 -8.96
N TYR A 90 2.63 -10.45 -7.66
CA TYR A 90 3.12 -11.37 -6.63
C TYR A 90 2.29 -12.65 -6.57
N ALA A 91 0.96 -12.54 -6.58
CA ALA A 91 0.08 -13.70 -6.59
C ALA A 91 0.27 -14.58 -7.85
N ALA A 92 0.56 -13.98 -9.00
CA ALA A 92 0.80 -14.71 -10.25
C ALA A 92 2.16 -15.43 -10.29
N PHE A 93 3.15 -14.98 -9.50
CA PHE A 93 4.53 -15.46 -9.49
C PHE A 93 5.05 -15.58 -8.05
N ALA A 94 4.31 -16.29 -7.20
CA ALA A 94 4.50 -16.31 -5.75
C ALA A 94 5.89 -16.80 -5.29
N ASP A 95 6.55 -17.65 -6.08
CA ASP A 95 7.88 -18.18 -5.77
C ASP A 95 9.02 -17.36 -6.39
N ASN A 96 8.72 -16.24 -7.06
CA ASN A 96 9.70 -15.45 -7.79
C ASN A 96 9.38 -13.96 -7.79
N ASP A 97 9.77 -13.28 -6.71
CA ASP A 97 9.62 -11.83 -6.54
C ASP A 97 10.19 -11.01 -7.70
N ARG A 98 11.33 -11.45 -8.26
CA ARG A 98 11.96 -10.75 -9.38
C ARG A 98 11.11 -10.81 -10.63
N LEU A 99 10.45 -11.94 -10.86
CA LEU A 99 9.50 -12.09 -11.96
C LEU A 99 8.20 -11.33 -11.68
N ALA A 100 7.71 -11.32 -10.44
CA ALA A 100 6.56 -10.50 -10.05
C ALA A 100 6.81 -9.01 -10.34
N VAL A 101 7.94 -8.47 -9.89
CA VAL A 101 8.34 -7.08 -10.20
C VAL A 101 8.51 -6.89 -11.71
N SER A 102 9.14 -7.84 -12.41
CA SER A 102 9.24 -7.77 -13.87
C SER A 102 7.87 -7.71 -14.55
N ALA A 103 6.88 -8.47 -14.06
CA ALA A 103 5.53 -8.54 -14.58
C ALA A 103 4.73 -7.25 -14.37
N TYR A 104 5.08 -6.46 -13.34
CA TYR A 104 4.53 -5.11 -13.17
C TYR A 104 4.81 -4.26 -14.43
N ASN A 105 6.06 -4.25 -14.89
CA ASN A 105 6.46 -3.51 -16.09
C ASN A 105 5.90 -4.10 -17.39
N GLN A 106 5.94 -5.43 -17.54
CA GLN A 106 5.74 -6.07 -18.84
C GLN A 106 4.38 -6.77 -19.02
N GLY A 107 3.50 -6.69 -18.02
CA GLY A 107 2.23 -7.40 -17.96
C GLY A 107 2.37 -8.84 -17.48
N ILE A 108 1.44 -9.30 -16.63
CA ILE A 108 1.37 -10.69 -16.13
C ILE A 108 1.19 -11.70 -17.27
N ALA A 109 0.21 -11.47 -18.16
CA ALA A 109 -0.05 -12.35 -19.29
C ALA A 109 1.17 -12.41 -20.23
N GLY A 110 1.71 -11.25 -20.58
CA GLY A 110 2.90 -11.17 -21.43
C GLY A 110 4.13 -11.84 -20.81
N ALA A 111 4.32 -11.74 -19.49
CA ALA A 111 5.39 -12.45 -18.79
C ALA A 111 5.24 -13.97 -18.94
N LYS A 112 4.03 -14.51 -18.77
CA LYS A 112 3.75 -15.95 -18.97
C LYS A 112 3.97 -16.40 -20.41
N GLU A 113 3.47 -15.63 -21.38
CA GLU A 113 3.63 -15.94 -22.82
C GLU A 113 5.09 -15.96 -23.27
N ARG A 114 5.94 -15.10 -22.68
CA ARG A 114 7.37 -15.04 -22.98
C ARG A 114 8.22 -16.02 -22.18
N GLY A 115 7.61 -17.05 -21.60
CA GLY A 115 8.31 -18.05 -20.80
C GLY A 115 8.97 -17.46 -19.56
N GLU A 116 8.31 -16.50 -18.92
CA GLU A 116 8.71 -15.93 -17.63
C GLU A 116 10.08 -15.23 -17.66
N LYS A 117 10.42 -14.66 -18.83
CA LYS A 117 11.65 -13.89 -18.99
C LYS A 117 11.62 -12.62 -18.13
N ILE A 118 12.65 -12.44 -17.32
CA ILE A 118 12.84 -11.28 -16.44
C ILE A 118 13.43 -10.10 -17.21
N ASN A 119 12.82 -8.93 -17.10
CA ASN A 119 13.41 -7.65 -17.47
C ASN A 119 14.43 -7.24 -16.39
N LYS A 120 15.66 -7.75 -16.51
CA LYS A 120 16.69 -7.61 -15.48
C LYS A 120 17.00 -6.15 -15.14
N ALA A 121 17.08 -5.27 -16.15
CA ALA A 121 17.42 -3.87 -15.93
C ALA A 121 16.35 -3.16 -15.09
N TYR A 122 15.07 -3.32 -15.44
CA TYR A 122 13.96 -2.76 -14.67
C TYR A 122 13.95 -3.27 -13.23
N VAL A 123 14.05 -4.59 -13.07
CA VAL A 123 14.01 -5.23 -11.75
C VAL A 123 15.16 -4.77 -10.87
N ASP A 124 16.38 -4.69 -11.41
CA ASP A 124 17.54 -4.19 -10.67
C ASP A 124 17.35 -2.73 -10.23
N SER A 125 16.80 -1.87 -11.10
CA SER A 125 16.49 -0.48 -10.75
C SER A 125 15.44 -0.39 -9.65
N VAL A 126 14.38 -1.21 -9.70
CA VAL A 126 13.33 -1.22 -8.67
C VAL A 126 13.89 -1.68 -7.33
N PHE A 127 14.62 -2.79 -7.28
CA PHE A 127 15.18 -3.28 -6.02
C PHE A 127 16.29 -2.38 -5.47
N ALA A 128 17.11 -1.77 -6.32
CA ALA A 128 18.07 -0.75 -5.88
C ALA A 128 17.36 0.46 -5.28
N ALA A 129 16.28 0.94 -5.90
CA ALA A 129 15.45 2.01 -5.35
C ALA A 129 14.74 1.59 -4.04
N ALA A 130 14.29 0.34 -3.94
CA ALA A 130 13.61 -0.19 -2.76
C ALA A 130 14.51 -0.22 -1.52
N GLN A 131 15.83 -0.40 -1.70
CA GLN A 131 16.78 -0.41 -0.58
C GLN A 131 16.71 0.85 0.29
N GLU A 132 16.38 2.01 -0.30
CA GLU A 132 16.19 3.29 0.40
C GLU A 132 15.00 3.30 1.38
N PHE A 133 14.12 2.30 1.30
CA PHE A 133 12.82 2.27 2.00
C PHE A 133 12.59 0.99 2.80
N THR A 134 13.57 0.08 2.90
CA THR A 134 13.45 -1.22 3.60
C THR A 134 13.11 -1.08 5.08
N GLU A 135 13.52 0.02 5.71
CA GLU A 135 13.14 0.38 7.07
C GLU A 135 11.63 0.58 7.28
N LEU A 136 10.87 0.88 6.21
CA LEU A 136 9.42 1.01 6.28
C LEU A 136 8.77 -0.36 6.39
N ASP A 137 9.26 -1.37 5.67
CA ASP A 137 8.78 -2.75 5.81
C ASP A 137 9.08 -3.31 7.21
N ALA A 138 10.26 -3.00 7.76
CA ALA A 138 10.64 -3.43 9.10
C ALA A 138 9.80 -2.77 10.21
N LYS A 139 9.39 -1.50 10.01
CA LYS A 139 8.47 -0.79 10.92
C LYS A 139 7.06 -1.39 10.93
N ASP A 140 6.68 -2.08 9.86
CA ASP A 140 5.40 -2.77 9.76
C ASP A 140 5.48 -4.23 10.22
N ALA A 141 6.64 -4.88 10.09
CA ALA A 141 6.93 -6.18 10.70
C ALA A 141 7.06 -6.07 12.23
N ALA A 142 7.45 -4.91 12.74
CA ALA A 142 7.22 -4.54 14.12
C ALA A 142 5.72 -4.31 14.30
N LYS A 143 5.01 -5.32 14.83
CA LYS A 143 3.72 -5.13 15.51
C LYS A 143 3.80 -3.81 16.28
N PRO A 144 2.82 -2.88 16.16
CA PRO A 144 2.84 -1.69 17.00
C PRO A 144 3.10 -2.14 18.42
N GLU A 145 4.17 -1.62 19.04
CA GLU A 145 4.37 -1.83 20.49
C GLU A 145 3.02 -1.53 21.14
N PRO A 146 2.43 -2.49 21.88
CA PRO A 146 1.06 -2.40 22.32
C PRO A 146 0.85 -1.06 23.00
N ARG A 147 0.15 -0.15 22.33
CA ARG A 147 -0.05 1.19 22.86
C ARG A 147 -1.08 1.06 23.95
N THR A 148 -0.76 1.44 25.16
CA THR A 148 -1.76 1.41 26.23
C THR A 148 -2.56 2.70 26.25
N TYR A 149 -3.87 2.62 26.44
CA TYR A 149 -4.75 3.76 26.64
C TYR A 149 -5.49 3.65 27.97
N THR A 150 -5.39 4.68 28.80
CA THR A 150 -6.20 4.81 30.01
C THR A 150 -7.57 5.38 29.65
N VAL A 151 -8.62 4.59 29.87
CA VAL A 151 -10.02 4.96 29.64
C VAL A 151 -10.36 6.22 30.44
N LYS A 152 -11.01 7.17 29.79
CA LYS A 152 -11.49 8.42 30.41
C LYS A 152 -13.01 8.37 30.61
N GLY A 153 -13.52 9.30 31.42
CA GLY A 153 -14.96 9.49 31.57
C GLY A 153 -15.64 9.70 30.21
N ALA A 154 -16.76 9.00 29.98
CA ALA A 154 -17.56 9.01 28.74
C ALA A 154 -16.89 8.42 27.48
N ASP A 155 -15.77 7.70 27.63
CA ASP A 155 -15.24 6.85 26.56
C ASP A 155 -16.14 5.63 26.33
N ASN A 156 -16.09 5.11 25.10
CA ASN A 156 -16.54 3.78 24.74
C ASN A 156 -15.57 3.22 23.70
N LEU A 157 -15.59 1.90 23.46
CA LEU A 157 -14.63 1.28 22.54
C LEU A 157 -14.70 1.86 21.12
N TRP A 158 -15.88 2.30 20.67
CA TRP A 158 -16.05 2.97 19.37
C TRP A 158 -15.30 4.31 19.27
N LYS A 159 -15.38 5.15 20.30
CA LYS A 159 -14.65 6.43 20.35
C LYS A 159 -13.15 6.21 20.44
N ILE A 160 -12.72 5.21 21.21
CA ILE A 160 -11.31 4.84 21.33
C ILE A 160 -10.80 4.32 19.97
N ALA A 161 -11.53 3.42 19.30
CA ALA A 161 -11.19 2.93 17.97
C ALA A 161 -11.19 4.04 16.91
N SER A 162 -12.17 4.95 16.93
CA SER A 162 -12.18 6.13 16.04
C SER A 162 -10.93 6.98 16.25
N LYS A 163 -10.47 7.14 17.50
CA LYS A 163 -9.28 7.94 17.82
C LYS A 163 -7.98 7.27 17.39
N PHE A 164 -7.83 5.96 17.59
CA PHE A 164 -6.57 5.26 17.33
C PHE A 164 -6.46 4.67 15.93
N TYR A 165 -7.59 4.27 15.35
CA TYR A 165 -7.66 3.62 14.03
C TYR A 165 -8.35 4.47 12.96
N GLY A 166 -8.89 5.64 13.33
CA GLY A 166 -9.69 6.47 12.41
C GLY A 166 -11.05 5.88 12.04
N ASP A 167 -11.40 4.71 12.58
CA ASP A 167 -12.65 4.00 12.30
C ASP A 167 -13.17 3.31 13.56
N GLY A 168 -14.28 3.82 14.08
CA GLY A 168 -14.92 3.27 15.28
C GLY A 168 -15.43 1.84 15.15
N ARG A 169 -15.63 1.35 13.91
CA ARG A 169 -16.02 -0.06 13.66
C ARG A 169 -14.93 -1.04 14.06
N GLN A 170 -13.69 -0.57 14.24
CA GLN A 170 -12.57 -1.40 14.69
C GLN A 170 -12.54 -1.60 16.22
N TRP A 171 -13.62 -1.24 16.93
CA TRP A 171 -13.74 -1.44 18.38
C TRP A 171 -13.56 -2.91 18.81
N GLU A 172 -13.98 -3.86 17.96
CA GLU A 172 -13.86 -5.30 18.24
C GLU A 172 -12.41 -5.77 18.39
N ILE A 173 -11.47 -5.11 17.70
CA ILE A 173 -10.03 -5.38 17.80
C ILE A 173 -9.53 -5.04 19.21
N ILE A 174 -9.97 -3.89 19.73
CA ILE A 174 -9.66 -3.45 21.09
C ILE A 174 -10.29 -4.42 22.10
N TYR A 175 -11.56 -4.78 21.92
CA TYR A 175 -12.22 -5.71 22.84
C TYR A 175 -11.51 -7.06 22.88
N ALA A 176 -11.18 -7.64 21.72
CA ALA A 176 -10.52 -8.93 21.62
C ALA A 176 -9.16 -8.95 22.35
N ALA A 177 -8.40 -7.86 22.27
CA ALA A 177 -7.11 -7.72 22.96
C ALA A 177 -7.23 -7.50 24.48
N ASN A 178 -8.41 -7.14 24.98
CA ASN A 178 -8.62 -6.74 26.38
C ASN A 178 -9.75 -7.51 27.07
N LYS A 179 -10.18 -8.67 26.54
CA LYS A 179 -11.28 -9.46 27.13
C LYS A 179 -11.05 -9.79 28.61
N GLU A 180 -9.81 -10.04 29.01
CA GLU A 180 -9.48 -10.29 30.41
C GLU A 180 -9.65 -9.06 31.31
N THR A 181 -9.42 -7.86 30.78
CA THR A 181 -9.55 -6.58 31.52
C THR A 181 -10.98 -6.05 31.52
N ILE A 182 -11.69 -6.17 30.40
CA ILE A 182 -13.05 -5.63 30.20
C ILE A 182 -14.10 -6.63 30.71
N GLY A 183 -13.84 -7.93 30.59
CA GLY A 183 -14.78 -8.97 30.92
C GLY A 183 -15.76 -9.30 29.77
N PRO A 184 -16.88 -9.96 30.07
CA PRO A 184 -17.79 -10.52 29.05
C PRO A 184 -18.60 -9.45 28.30
N ASP A 185 -18.70 -8.23 28.83
CA ASP A 185 -19.49 -7.15 28.24
C ASP A 185 -18.57 -6.05 27.70
N PRO A 186 -18.47 -5.86 26.37
CA PRO A 186 -17.62 -4.85 25.75
C PRO A 186 -18.05 -3.40 26.04
N ASP A 187 -19.29 -3.18 26.46
CA ASP A 187 -19.81 -1.84 26.76
C ASP A 187 -19.44 -1.39 28.20
N LEU A 188 -18.97 -2.30 29.05
CA LEU A 188 -18.61 -2.03 30.45
C LEU A 188 -17.13 -1.64 30.65
N ILE A 189 -16.66 -0.64 29.92
CA ILE A 189 -15.35 -0.03 30.22
C ILE A 189 -15.47 1.04 31.31
N GLN A 190 -14.47 1.12 32.19
CA GLN A 190 -14.45 2.03 33.34
C GLN A 190 -13.28 3.03 33.24
N PRO A 191 -13.48 4.30 33.62
CA PRO A 191 -12.39 5.27 33.72
C PRO A 191 -11.24 4.75 34.58
N GLY A 192 -10.01 4.91 34.10
CA GLY A 192 -8.81 4.41 34.75
C GLY A 192 -8.37 3.00 34.30
N GLN A 193 -9.22 2.23 33.62
CA GLN A 193 -8.79 0.98 32.99
C GLN A 193 -7.72 1.25 31.94
N VAL A 194 -6.67 0.43 31.93
CA VAL A 194 -5.61 0.49 30.93
C VAL A 194 -5.88 -0.58 29.89
N LEU A 195 -6.19 -0.15 28.66
CA LEU A 195 -6.46 -1.05 27.54
C LEU A 195 -5.24 -1.10 26.61
N THR A 196 -4.90 -2.30 26.17
CA THR A 196 -4.00 -2.54 25.05
C THR A 196 -4.69 -2.11 23.75
N ILE A 197 -4.03 -1.27 22.97
CA ILE A 197 -4.42 -0.89 21.62
C ILE A 197 -3.44 -1.59 20.67
N PRO A 198 -3.84 -2.72 20.04
CA PRO A 198 -3.06 -3.39 18.99
C PRO A 198 -2.77 -2.45 17.82
#